data_AF-A0A7J2MXS3-F1
#
_entry.id   AF-A0A7J2MXS3-F1
#
_cell.length_a   1.000
_cell.length_b   1.000
_cell.length_c   1.000
_cell.angle_alpha   90.00
_cell.angle_beta   90.00
_cell.angle_gamma   90.00
#
_symmetry.space_group_name_H-M   'P 1'
#
loop_
_entity.id
_entity.type
_entity.pdbx_description
1 polymer ?
#
loop_
_entity_poly.entity_id
_entity_poly.type
_entity_poly.pdbx_seq_one_letter_code
_entity_poly.pdbx_strand_id
1 'polypeptide(L)'
;TASNGSILYYVNKSSVKVKENASQIFMIGCKNFEISMNSSNVMVAVEMAYSSNISIINSGFYGKMAWASVFGVNSSNIFISNSKFKNNGCSIFFHAISNFEIKNSYFAFYESGVVAELSKNGIVRDCAFENGEFGLEFYLCRNIAIKHCNIHDNECVGAMAQGIIGFTIYKCNVYNNGDDCGGGIGVSQGIFVRINSNNIFNNSYYGIYADFSIVNAIHNYYGSFLGPSRNRTHPLRGDIVYGFASVIITFPWKVFPVFTKAEYCLQRVKK
;
A
#
# COMPACT_ATOMS: atom_id res chain seq x y z
N THR A 1 -12.46 -4.82 -24.57
CA THR A 1 -13.15 -3.60 -25.05
C THR A 1 -13.30 -2.66 -23.87
N ALA A 2 -12.74 -1.44 -23.96
CA ALA A 2 -12.89 -0.42 -22.91
C ALA A 2 -14.37 -0.10 -22.68
N SER A 3 -14.81 0.06 -21.44
CA SER A 3 -16.19 0.46 -21.16
C SER A 3 -16.40 1.94 -21.45
N ASN A 4 -17.21 2.24 -22.47
CA ASN A 4 -17.94 3.49 -22.79
C ASN A 4 -17.69 4.69 -21.86
N GLY A 5 -16.62 5.45 -22.10
CA GLY A 5 -16.41 6.76 -21.49
C GLY A 5 -15.49 7.63 -22.33
N SER A 6 -15.65 8.94 -22.22
CA SER A 6 -14.82 9.92 -22.95
C SER A 6 -13.38 9.87 -22.47
N ILE A 7 -12.45 10.19 -23.36
CA ILE A 7 -11.06 10.50 -22.98
C ILE A 7 -10.98 12.00 -22.75
N LEU A 8 -10.53 12.41 -21.56
CA LEU A 8 -10.42 13.81 -21.18
C LEU A 8 -8.96 14.24 -21.11
N TYR A 9 -8.66 15.42 -21.67
CA TYR A 9 -7.33 16.01 -21.68
C TYR A 9 -7.36 17.38 -21.03
N TYR A 10 -6.55 17.56 -19.99
CA TYR A 10 -6.40 18.83 -19.29
C TYR A 10 -4.94 19.27 -19.26
N VAL A 11 -4.69 20.50 -19.71
CA VAL A 11 -3.36 21.12 -19.70
C VAL A 11 -3.46 22.48 -19.04
N ASN A 12 -2.66 22.72 -18.00
CA ASN A 12 -2.59 23.97 -17.25
C ASN A 12 -3.96 24.48 -16.78
N LYS A 13 -4.87 23.56 -16.44
CA LYS A 13 -6.19 23.88 -15.91
C LYS A 13 -6.17 23.90 -14.40
N SER A 14 -7.09 24.65 -13.81
CA SER A 14 -7.28 24.70 -12.36
C SER A 14 -8.74 24.60 -11.99
N SER A 15 -9.00 24.08 -10.78
CA SER A 15 -10.31 24.15 -10.13
C SER A 15 -11.40 23.42 -10.91
N VAL A 16 -11.06 22.22 -11.39
CA VAL A 16 -11.97 21.38 -12.20
C VAL A 16 -12.51 20.24 -11.36
N LYS A 17 -13.81 19.97 -11.52
CA LYS A 17 -14.46 18.78 -10.98
C LYS A 17 -14.86 17.87 -12.12
N VAL A 18 -14.27 16.68 -12.16
CA VAL A 18 -14.61 15.65 -13.14
C VAL A 18 -15.60 14.68 -12.49
N LYS A 19 -16.86 14.77 -12.92
CA LYS A 19 -17.97 13.87 -12.49
C LYS A 19 -18.57 13.08 -13.66
N GLU A 20 -17.96 13.21 -14.83
CA GLU A 20 -18.43 12.61 -16.07
C GLU A 20 -18.00 11.14 -16.14
N ASN A 21 -18.68 10.35 -16.97
CA ASN A 21 -18.24 8.99 -17.29
C ASN A 21 -17.02 9.04 -18.22
N ALA A 22 -15.90 9.54 -17.70
CA ALA A 22 -14.60 9.46 -18.36
C ALA A 22 -14.08 8.02 -18.26
N SER A 23 -13.58 7.49 -19.37
CA SER A 23 -12.84 6.22 -19.35
C SER A 23 -11.38 6.45 -19.00
N GLN A 24 -10.82 7.59 -19.43
CA GLN A 24 -9.43 7.95 -19.22
C GLN A 24 -9.28 9.47 -19.07
N ILE A 25 -8.38 9.90 -18.20
CA ILE A 25 -8.06 11.31 -17.94
C ILE A 25 -6.55 11.49 -18.03
N PHE A 26 -6.12 12.46 -18.84
CA PHE A 26 -4.74 12.92 -18.92
C PHE A 26 -4.63 14.34 -18.39
N MET A 27 -3.69 14.58 -17.49
CA MET A 27 -3.52 15.87 -16.81
C MET A 27 -2.06 16.30 -16.80
N ILE A 28 -1.78 17.50 -17.30
CA ILE A 28 -0.43 18.08 -17.29
C ILE A 28 -0.49 19.49 -16.71
N GLY A 29 0.33 19.78 -15.70
CA GLY A 29 0.40 21.12 -15.10
C GLY A 29 -0.90 21.57 -14.41
N CYS A 30 -1.76 20.62 -14.03
CA CYS A 30 -3.11 20.91 -13.52
C CYS A 30 -3.12 21.11 -12.00
N LYS A 31 -4.06 21.91 -11.49
CA LYS A 31 -4.15 22.23 -10.06
C LYS A 31 -5.57 22.15 -9.50
N ASN A 32 -5.74 21.70 -8.27
CA ASN A 32 -7.04 21.72 -7.57
C ASN A 32 -8.12 20.96 -8.34
N PHE A 33 -7.90 19.66 -8.57
CA PHE A 33 -8.87 18.80 -9.25
C PHE A 33 -9.57 17.88 -8.26
N GLU A 34 -10.85 17.64 -8.52
CA GLU A 34 -11.64 16.60 -7.85
C GLU A 34 -12.15 15.64 -8.92
N ILE A 35 -11.77 14.38 -8.83
CA ILE A 35 -12.07 13.33 -9.80
C ILE A 35 -12.91 12.27 -9.10
N SER A 36 -14.06 11.96 -9.67
CA SER A 36 -14.92 10.86 -9.27
C SER A 36 -15.36 10.13 -10.52
N MET A 37 -14.76 8.97 -10.78
CA MET A 37 -14.98 8.22 -12.03
C MET A 37 -15.02 6.72 -11.80
N ASN A 38 -15.63 6.00 -12.76
CA ASN A 38 -15.46 4.56 -12.89
C ASN A 38 -14.80 4.26 -14.23
N SER A 39 -13.69 3.52 -14.21
CA SER A 39 -12.97 3.13 -15.42
C SER A 39 -12.70 1.65 -15.46
N SER A 40 -12.73 1.08 -16.67
CA SER A 40 -12.34 -0.31 -16.88
C SER A 40 -11.69 -0.55 -18.24
N ASN A 41 -10.75 -1.49 -18.27
CA ASN A 41 -10.10 -2.00 -19.48
C ASN A 41 -9.46 -0.90 -20.36
N VAL A 42 -8.77 0.06 -19.74
CA VAL A 42 -7.90 1.04 -20.42
C VAL A 42 -6.44 0.84 -20.00
N MET A 43 -5.51 1.50 -20.69
CA MET A 43 -4.08 1.41 -20.35
C MET A 43 -3.78 2.05 -18.99
N VAL A 44 -4.22 3.29 -18.81
CA VAL A 44 -4.18 4.04 -17.54
C VAL A 44 -5.46 4.83 -17.38
N ALA A 45 -6.13 4.81 -16.22
CA ALA A 45 -7.39 5.53 -16.03
C ALA A 45 -7.18 7.02 -15.75
N VAL A 46 -6.24 7.34 -14.85
CA VAL A 46 -5.86 8.72 -14.54
C VAL A 46 -4.35 8.84 -14.64
N GLU A 47 -3.89 9.60 -15.62
CA GLU A 47 -2.49 9.93 -15.81
C GLU A 47 -2.27 11.41 -15.49
N MET A 48 -1.35 11.68 -14.56
CA MET A 48 -1.03 13.05 -14.16
C MET A 48 0.47 13.33 -14.12
N ALA A 49 0.86 14.46 -14.69
CA ALA A 49 2.23 14.96 -14.69
C ALA A 49 2.28 16.42 -14.21
N TYR A 50 3.29 16.77 -13.42
CA TYR A 50 3.54 18.15 -12.97
C TYR A 50 2.31 18.84 -12.35
N SER A 51 1.43 18.06 -11.74
CA SER A 51 0.12 18.51 -11.25
C SER A 51 0.09 18.56 -9.72
N SER A 52 -0.81 19.36 -9.16
CA SER A 52 -0.91 19.45 -7.69
C SER A 52 -2.32 19.60 -7.15
N ASN A 53 -2.50 19.18 -5.90
CA ASN A 53 -3.80 19.21 -5.20
C ASN A 53 -4.88 18.45 -6.00
N ILE A 54 -4.61 17.18 -6.26
CA ILE A 54 -5.50 16.30 -7.04
C ILE A 54 -6.18 15.34 -6.07
N SER A 55 -7.51 15.35 -6.04
CA SER A 55 -8.33 14.45 -5.22
C SER A 55 -9.05 13.45 -6.11
N ILE A 56 -8.76 12.17 -5.97
CA ILE A 56 -9.50 11.07 -6.60
C ILE A 56 -10.36 10.43 -5.51
N ILE A 57 -11.66 10.63 -5.58
CA ILE A 57 -12.58 10.26 -4.50
C ILE A 57 -13.72 9.42 -5.05
N ASN A 58 -14.17 8.44 -4.25
CA ASN A 58 -15.32 7.59 -4.59
C ASN A 58 -15.23 6.97 -5.99
N SER A 59 -14.02 6.61 -6.43
CA SER A 59 -13.75 6.13 -7.78
C SER A 59 -13.63 4.61 -7.82
N GLY A 60 -13.91 4.02 -8.97
CA GLY A 60 -13.80 2.59 -9.20
C GLY A 60 -12.96 2.27 -10.42
N PHE A 61 -11.91 1.48 -10.23
CA PHE A 61 -10.99 1.07 -11.28
C PHE A 61 -11.00 -0.45 -11.38
N TYR A 62 -11.56 -0.96 -12.48
CA TYR A 62 -11.92 -2.36 -12.61
C TYR A 62 -11.36 -2.99 -13.88
N GLY A 63 -11.07 -4.28 -13.83
CA GLY A 63 -10.68 -5.05 -15.02
C GLY A 63 -9.24 -4.76 -15.45
N LYS A 64 -8.77 -5.55 -16.42
CA LYS A 64 -7.33 -5.67 -16.74
C LYS A 64 -6.78 -4.38 -17.33
N MET A 65 -6.41 -3.43 -16.47
CA MET A 65 -5.67 -2.25 -16.86
C MET A 65 -4.29 -2.68 -17.31
N ALA A 66 -3.90 -2.24 -18.51
CA ALA A 66 -2.68 -2.74 -19.13
C ALA A 66 -1.41 -2.31 -18.38
N TRP A 67 -1.47 -1.19 -17.65
CA TRP A 67 -0.34 -0.72 -16.85
C TRP A 67 -0.73 -0.31 -15.42
N ALA A 68 -1.39 0.83 -15.22
CA ALA A 68 -1.71 1.35 -13.90
C ALA A 68 -3.12 1.96 -13.85
N SER A 69 -3.90 1.83 -12.76
CA SER A 69 -5.17 2.57 -12.69
C SER A 69 -4.95 4.07 -12.50
N VAL A 70 -4.08 4.44 -11.57
CA VAL A 70 -3.66 5.83 -11.38
C VAL A 70 -2.15 5.90 -11.53
N PHE A 71 -1.68 6.72 -12.46
CA PHE A 71 -0.27 7.02 -12.67
C PHE A 71 0.01 8.49 -12.41
N GLY A 72 0.98 8.77 -11.55
CA GLY A 72 1.40 10.13 -11.22
C GLY A 72 2.90 10.30 -11.31
N VAL A 73 3.35 11.34 -12.00
CA VAL A 73 4.77 11.71 -12.11
C VAL A 73 5.01 13.17 -11.74
N ASN A 74 6.09 13.44 -11.00
CA ASN A 74 6.54 14.81 -10.64
C ASN A 74 5.41 15.72 -10.14
N SER A 75 4.50 15.16 -9.35
CA SER A 75 3.27 15.82 -8.89
C SER A 75 3.25 15.93 -7.36
N SER A 76 2.31 16.68 -6.80
CA SER A 76 2.28 16.94 -5.35
C SER A 76 0.88 17.04 -4.76
N ASN A 77 0.76 16.71 -3.47
CA ASN A 77 -0.50 16.76 -2.72
C ASN A 77 -1.61 15.96 -3.43
N ILE A 78 -1.38 14.65 -3.58
CA ILE A 78 -2.32 13.73 -4.22
C ILE A 78 -3.12 13.01 -3.15
N PHE A 79 -4.44 13.11 -3.20
CA PHE A 79 -5.34 12.47 -2.24
C PHE A 79 -6.23 11.46 -2.96
N ILE A 80 -6.18 10.20 -2.53
CA ILE A 80 -7.04 9.14 -3.05
C ILE A 80 -7.86 8.60 -1.89
N SER A 81 -9.19 8.61 -2.01
CA SER A 81 -10.03 8.07 -0.94
C SER A 81 -11.30 7.40 -1.39
N ASN A 82 -11.81 6.50 -0.54
CA ASN A 82 -13.08 5.81 -0.74
C ASN A 82 -13.16 5.10 -2.11
N SER A 83 -12.02 4.66 -2.63
CA SER A 83 -11.92 4.16 -4.00
C SER A 83 -11.66 2.66 -4.03
N LYS A 84 -12.06 2.01 -5.12
CA LYS A 84 -11.94 0.56 -5.31
C LYS A 84 -11.05 0.27 -6.50
N PHE A 85 -10.09 -0.61 -6.33
CA PHE A 85 -9.16 -1.06 -7.35
C PHE A 85 -9.26 -2.58 -7.44
N LYS A 86 -9.70 -3.12 -8.57
CA LYS A 86 -9.90 -4.56 -8.73
C LYS A 86 -9.49 -5.09 -10.10
N ASN A 87 -8.77 -6.21 -10.13
CA ASN A 87 -8.36 -6.91 -11.36
C ASN A 87 -7.39 -6.07 -12.22
N ASN A 88 -6.46 -5.34 -11.60
CA ASN A 88 -5.52 -4.43 -12.28
C ASN A 88 -4.12 -5.06 -12.39
N GLY A 89 -3.27 -4.59 -13.31
CA GLY A 89 -1.83 -4.83 -13.22
C GLY A 89 -1.28 -4.09 -11.99
N CYS A 90 -0.88 -2.84 -12.15
CA CYS A 90 -0.66 -1.93 -11.03
C CYS A 90 -1.94 -1.15 -10.69
N SER A 91 -2.33 -1.03 -9.42
CA SER A 91 -3.48 -0.18 -9.07
C SER A 91 -3.08 1.29 -8.97
N ILE A 92 -2.00 1.61 -8.27
CA ILE A 92 -1.47 2.98 -8.20
C ILE A 92 0.05 2.96 -8.38
N PHE A 93 0.55 3.75 -9.32
CA PHE A 93 1.98 3.96 -9.53
C PHE A 93 2.33 5.44 -9.39
N PHE A 94 3.23 5.76 -8.46
CA PHE A 94 3.70 7.11 -8.19
C PHE A 94 5.21 7.23 -8.37
N HIS A 95 5.64 8.15 -9.23
CA HIS A 95 7.04 8.47 -9.44
C HIS A 95 7.32 9.93 -9.06
N ALA A 96 8.25 10.15 -8.14
CA ALA A 96 8.64 11.48 -7.66
C ALA A 96 7.44 12.33 -7.17
N ILE A 97 6.52 11.72 -6.42
CA ILE A 97 5.39 12.42 -5.80
C ILE A 97 5.80 13.01 -4.45
N SER A 98 5.45 14.28 -4.23
CA SER A 98 5.63 14.93 -2.93
C SER A 98 4.29 15.13 -2.22
N ASN A 99 4.14 14.45 -1.08
CA ASN A 99 2.91 14.34 -0.30
C ASN A 99 1.81 13.58 -1.06
N PHE A 100 1.50 12.38 -0.60
CA PHE A 100 0.31 11.66 -1.03
C PHE A 100 -0.38 11.01 0.16
N GLU A 101 -1.70 10.90 0.07
CA GLU A 101 -2.49 10.16 1.05
C GLU A 101 -3.50 9.25 0.32
N ILE A 102 -3.47 7.97 0.65
CA ILE A 102 -4.41 6.95 0.17
C ILE A 102 -5.18 6.47 1.40
N LYS A 103 -6.50 6.64 1.39
CA LYS A 103 -7.34 6.43 2.56
C LYS A 103 -8.60 5.63 2.25
N ASN A 104 -9.02 4.74 3.18
CA ASN A 104 -10.34 4.12 3.14
C ASN A 104 -10.65 3.50 1.77
N SER A 105 -9.66 2.82 1.20
CA SER A 105 -9.71 2.30 -0.17
C SER A 105 -9.42 0.81 -0.16
N TYR A 106 -9.97 0.11 -1.15
CA TYR A 106 -9.94 -1.33 -1.24
C TYR A 106 -9.26 -1.76 -2.53
N PHE A 107 -8.27 -2.63 -2.41
CA PHE A 107 -7.42 -3.13 -3.48
C PHE A 107 -7.51 -4.65 -3.48
N ALA A 108 -7.88 -5.24 -4.61
CA ALA A 108 -7.91 -6.71 -4.73
C ALA A 108 -7.58 -7.22 -6.13
N PHE A 109 -7.00 -8.42 -6.23
CA PHE A 109 -6.69 -9.05 -7.52
C PHE A 109 -5.81 -8.13 -8.37
N TYR A 110 -4.63 -7.79 -7.87
CA TYR A 110 -3.66 -6.94 -8.55
C TYR A 110 -2.30 -7.65 -8.69
N GLU A 111 -1.47 -7.22 -9.62
CA GLU A 111 -0.04 -7.53 -9.60
C GLU A 111 0.62 -6.68 -8.49
N SER A 112 0.51 -5.35 -8.59
CA SER A 112 0.95 -4.42 -7.54
C SER A 112 -0.18 -3.53 -7.03
N GLY A 113 -0.36 -3.45 -5.71
CA GLY A 113 -1.39 -2.61 -5.08
C GLY A 113 -1.02 -1.13 -5.13
N VAL A 114 0.04 -0.73 -4.44
CA VAL A 114 0.60 0.63 -4.57
C VAL A 114 2.10 0.53 -4.75
N VAL A 115 2.60 1.16 -5.80
CA VAL A 115 4.02 1.38 -6.04
C VAL A 115 4.30 2.86 -5.91
N ALA A 116 5.29 3.22 -5.10
CA ALA A 116 5.85 4.57 -5.14
C ALA A 116 7.38 4.54 -5.20
N GLU A 117 7.93 5.36 -6.10
CA GLU A 117 9.34 5.51 -6.36
C GLU A 117 9.76 6.97 -6.18
N LEU A 118 10.94 7.20 -5.61
CA LEU A 118 11.53 8.54 -5.44
C LEU A 118 10.58 9.55 -4.76
N SER A 119 9.60 9.04 -4.00
CA SER A 119 8.49 9.81 -3.47
C SER A 119 8.69 10.11 -1.99
N LYS A 120 7.99 11.14 -1.48
CA LYS A 120 8.12 11.54 -0.07
C LYS A 120 6.82 11.93 0.60
N ASN A 121 6.79 11.76 1.93
CA ASN A 121 5.69 12.14 2.81
C ASN A 121 4.36 11.45 2.42
N GLY A 122 4.43 10.14 2.18
CA GLY A 122 3.30 9.30 1.79
C GLY A 122 2.59 8.69 3.00
N ILE A 123 1.25 8.67 2.97
CA ILE A 123 0.44 7.99 3.99
C ILE A 123 -0.55 7.06 3.31
N VAL A 124 -0.49 5.77 3.62
CA VAL A 124 -1.54 4.80 3.25
C VAL A 124 -2.25 4.40 4.53
N ARG A 125 -3.56 4.57 4.61
CA ARG A 125 -4.28 4.26 5.85
C ARG A 125 -5.72 3.80 5.69
N ASP A 126 -6.18 3.03 6.66
CA ASP A 126 -7.56 2.55 6.70
C ASP A 126 -7.91 1.77 5.41
N CYS A 127 -6.93 1.10 4.78
CA CYS A 127 -7.07 0.43 3.48
C CYS A 127 -7.01 -1.10 3.63
N ALA A 128 -7.52 -1.80 2.62
CA ALA A 128 -7.39 -3.25 2.51
C ALA A 128 -6.73 -3.64 1.18
N PHE A 129 -5.75 -4.54 1.27
CA PHE A 129 -4.90 -5.04 0.19
C PHE A 129 -4.94 -6.57 0.22
N GLU A 130 -5.65 -7.19 -0.72
CA GLU A 130 -5.87 -8.64 -0.71
C GLU A 130 -5.79 -9.34 -2.07
N ASN A 131 -5.36 -10.60 -2.09
CA ASN A 131 -5.35 -11.45 -3.29
C ASN A 131 -4.58 -10.82 -4.46
N GLY A 132 -3.42 -10.21 -4.21
CA GLY A 132 -2.52 -9.73 -5.27
C GLY A 132 -1.11 -10.29 -5.15
N GLU A 133 -0.17 -9.85 -5.96
CA GLU A 133 1.22 -10.35 -5.87
C GLU A 133 2.02 -9.54 -4.82
N PHE A 134 2.09 -8.22 -5.01
CA PHE A 134 2.77 -7.26 -4.16
C PHE A 134 1.77 -6.23 -3.59
N GLY A 135 1.53 -6.24 -2.28
CA GLY A 135 0.53 -5.34 -1.69
C GLY A 135 0.93 -3.86 -1.76
N LEU A 136 2.09 -3.54 -1.17
CA LEU A 136 2.61 -2.17 -1.08
C LEU A 136 4.13 -2.17 -1.33
N GLU A 137 4.60 -1.33 -2.23
CA GLU A 137 6.00 -1.26 -2.64
C GLU A 137 6.51 0.18 -2.63
N PHE A 138 7.63 0.41 -1.92
CA PHE A 138 8.24 1.73 -1.80
C PHE A 138 9.73 1.69 -2.11
N TYR A 139 10.14 2.35 -3.19
CA TYR A 139 11.52 2.38 -3.64
C TYR A 139 12.11 3.78 -3.53
N LEU A 140 13.26 3.91 -2.87
CA LEU A 140 14.01 5.17 -2.74
C LEU A 140 13.15 6.32 -2.20
N CYS A 141 12.25 5.99 -1.27
CA CYS A 141 11.27 6.92 -0.71
C CYS A 141 11.73 7.53 0.63
N ARG A 142 11.03 8.59 1.06
CA ARG A 142 11.25 9.20 2.38
C ARG A 142 9.94 9.47 3.13
N ASN A 143 9.92 9.20 4.43
CA ASN A 143 8.79 9.48 5.33
C ASN A 143 7.48 8.84 4.82
N ILE A 144 7.48 7.52 4.67
CA ILE A 144 6.28 6.76 4.28
C ILE A 144 5.67 6.11 5.51
N ALA A 145 4.34 6.17 5.63
CA ALA A 145 3.60 5.52 6.71
C ALA A 145 2.42 4.69 6.21
N ILE A 146 2.32 3.45 6.67
CA ILE A 146 1.17 2.55 6.49
C ILE A 146 0.47 2.40 7.85
N LYS A 147 -0.83 2.71 7.93
CA LYS A 147 -1.54 2.76 9.21
C LYS A 147 -2.94 2.13 9.14
N HIS A 148 -3.31 1.31 10.12
CA HIS A 148 -4.67 0.75 10.18
C HIS A 148 -5.09 -0.04 8.93
N CYS A 149 -4.14 -0.64 8.22
CA CYS A 149 -4.41 -1.40 7.01
C CYS A 149 -4.60 -2.90 7.29
N ASN A 150 -5.36 -3.57 6.42
CA ASN A 150 -5.43 -5.02 6.32
C ASN A 150 -4.68 -5.47 5.06
N ILE A 151 -3.59 -6.23 5.22
CA ILE A 151 -2.71 -6.62 4.11
C ILE A 151 -2.55 -8.14 4.17
N HIS A 152 -3.20 -8.86 3.26
CA HIS A 152 -3.26 -10.30 3.38
C HIS A 152 -3.47 -11.05 2.08
N ASP A 153 -3.20 -12.36 2.10
CA ASP A 153 -3.40 -13.23 0.95
C ASP A 153 -2.69 -12.66 -0.29
N ASN A 154 -1.51 -12.04 -0.13
CA ASN A 154 -0.68 -11.60 -1.25
C ASN A 154 0.38 -12.66 -1.57
N GLU A 155 0.53 -13.02 -2.83
CA GLU A 155 1.33 -14.17 -3.28
C GLU A 155 2.82 -14.01 -2.95
N CYS A 156 3.39 -12.79 -3.02
CA CYS A 156 4.81 -12.55 -2.73
C CYS A 156 5.06 -11.76 -1.44
N VAL A 157 4.61 -10.51 -1.36
CA VAL A 157 4.85 -9.72 -0.13
C VAL A 157 3.70 -8.77 0.19
N GLY A 158 3.37 -8.70 1.48
CA GLY A 158 2.35 -7.78 1.96
C GLY A 158 2.77 -6.32 1.80
N ALA A 159 3.91 -5.95 2.39
CA ALA A 159 4.49 -4.62 2.24
C ALA A 159 6.01 -4.67 2.18
N MET A 160 6.60 -3.93 1.25
CA MET A 160 8.04 -3.85 1.10
C MET A 160 8.55 -2.42 0.89
N ALA A 161 9.75 -2.17 1.38
CA ALA A 161 10.45 -0.91 1.18
C ALA A 161 11.94 -1.13 0.92
N GLN A 162 12.49 -0.48 -0.11
CA GLN A 162 13.89 -0.54 -0.48
C GLN A 162 14.49 0.86 -0.58
N GLY A 163 15.67 1.06 0.03
CA GLY A 163 16.37 2.34 0.04
C GLY A 163 15.56 3.45 0.71
N ILE A 164 14.91 3.15 1.83
CA ILE A 164 13.93 4.04 2.47
C ILE A 164 14.49 4.77 3.69
N ILE A 165 14.12 6.05 3.85
CA ILE A 165 14.42 6.83 5.05
C ILE A 165 13.13 7.22 5.75
N GLY A 166 12.90 6.71 6.95
CA GLY A 166 11.68 6.94 7.71
C GLY A 166 10.50 6.15 7.14
N PHE A 167 10.41 4.88 7.51
CA PHE A 167 9.30 3.99 7.15
C PHE A 167 8.55 3.56 8.40
N THR A 168 7.23 3.74 8.41
CA THR A 168 6.40 3.36 9.56
C THR A 168 5.28 2.43 9.14
N ILE A 169 5.13 1.31 9.83
CA ILE A 169 3.95 0.44 9.76
C ILE A 169 3.36 0.33 11.16
N TYR A 170 2.11 0.74 11.31
CA TYR A 170 1.48 0.89 12.63
C TYR A 170 0.02 0.47 12.63
N LYS A 171 -0.36 -0.36 13.60
CA LYS A 171 -1.72 -0.89 13.75
C LYS A 171 -2.26 -1.56 12.49
N CYS A 172 -1.42 -2.32 11.79
CA CYS A 172 -1.82 -3.09 10.61
C CYS A 172 -1.97 -4.58 10.93
N ASN A 173 -2.86 -5.24 10.20
CA ASN A 173 -2.88 -6.70 10.10
C ASN A 173 -2.09 -7.09 8.84
N VAL A 174 -1.10 -7.98 8.99
CA VAL A 174 -0.28 -8.50 7.90
C VAL A 174 -0.20 -10.02 8.02
N TYR A 175 -0.99 -10.74 7.24
CA TYR A 175 -1.12 -12.20 7.39
C TYR A 175 -1.34 -12.92 6.07
N ASN A 176 -1.01 -14.22 6.01
CA ASN A 176 -1.17 -15.04 4.80
C ASN A 176 -0.47 -14.44 3.56
N ASN A 177 0.67 -13.79 3.71
CA ASN A 177 1.43 -13.28 2.57
C ASN A 177 2.64 -14.16 2.29
N GLY A 178 3.05 -14.18 1.03
CA GLY A 178 4.29 -14.76 0.55
C GLY A 178 4.23 -16.25 0.27
N ASP A 179 3.09 -16.77 -0.19
CA ASP A 179 2.97 -18.18 -0.57
C ASP A 179 4.01 -18.60 -1.64
N ASP A 180 4.34 -17.71 -2.57
CA ASP A 180 5.34 -17.96 -3.61
C ASP A 180 6.69 -17.36 -3.28
N CYS A 181 6.75 -16.06 -2.98
CA CYS A 181 8.02 -15.35 -2.90
C CYS A 181 8.05 -14.19 -1.88
N GLY A 182 8.34 -14.50 -0.60
CA GLY A 182 8.59 -13.45 0.40
C GLY A 182 7.80 -13.63 1.69
N GLY A 183 6.98 -12.67 2.09
CA GLY A 183 6.32 -12.76 3.38
C GLY A 183 5.50 -11.54 3.76
N GLY A 184 5.39 -11.26 5.06
CA GLY A 184 4.61 -10.14 5.57
C GLY A 184 5.21 -8.80 5.20
N ILE A 185 6.37 -8.48 5.78
CA ILE A 185 7.00 -7.16 5.64
C ILE A 185 8.48 -7.27 5.29
N GLY A 186 8.89 -6.64 4.18
CA GLY A 186 10.26 -6.57 3.70
C GLY A 186 10.88 -5.19 3.82
N VAL A 187 12.12 -5.10 4.28
CA VAL A 187 12.85 -3.82 4.33
C VAL A 187 14.30 -4.00 3.89
N SER A 188 14.72 -3.33 2.83
CA SER A 188 16.11 -3.36 2.38
C SER A 188 16.70 -1.95 2.38
N GLN A 189 17.93 -1.79 2.87
CA GLN A 189 18.64 -0.49 2.92
C GLN A 189 17.80 0.62 3.60
N GLY A 190 17.14 0.28 4.70
CA GLY A 190 16.19 1.13 5.42
C GLY A 190 16.77 1.76 6.69
N ILE A 191 16.57 3.08 6.85
CA ILE A 191 16.99 3.84 8.04
C ILE A 191 15.77 4.48 8.71
N PHE A 192 15.76 4.54 10.04
CA PHE A 192 14.63 5.04 10.86
C PHE A 192 13.31 4.28 10.63
N VAL A 193 13.41 2.94 10.54
CA VAL A 193 12.26 2.07 10.28
C VAL A 193 11.57 1.68 11.60
N ARG A 194 10.24 1.82 11.63
CA ARG A 194 9.37 1.49 12.77
C ARG A 194 8.20 0.63 12.33
N ILE A 195 8.21 -0.65 12.70
CA ILE A 195 7.11 -1.58 12.43
C ILE A 195 6.54 -1.96 13.79
N ASN A 196 5.65 -1.15 14.36
CA ASN A 196 5.23 -1.33 15.75
C ASN A 196 3.73 -1.48 15.91
N SER A 197 3.30 -2.25 16.92
CA SER A 197 1.87 -2.40 17.26
C SER A 197 1.05 -3.00 16.11
N ASN A 198 1.58 -4.00 15.41
CA ASN A 198 0.91 -4.71 14.32
C ASN A 198 0.57 -6.16 14.70
N ASN A 199 -0.42 -6.73 14.04
CA ASN A 199 -0.66 -8.17 14.02
C ASN A 199 0.01 -8.75 12.77
N ILE A 200 1.08 -9.53 12.94
CA ILE A 200 1.85 -10.13 11.85
C ILE A 200 1.85 -11.63 12.07
N PHE A 201 1.15 -12.41 11.27
CA PHE A 201 1.01 -13.85 11.55
C PHE A 201 0.68 -14.66 10.32
N ASN A 202 1.04 -15.94 10.32
CA ASN A 202 0.72 -16.88 9.26
C ASN A 202 1.23 -16.42 7.89
N ASN A 203 2.38 -15.75 7.82
CA ASN A 203 3.06 -15.45 6.56
C ASN A 203 4.04 -16.59 6.21
N SER A 204 4.13 -16.96 4.93
CA SER A 204 4.66 -18.25 4.50
C SER A 204 6.19 -18.40 4.64
N TYR A 205 7.00 -17.36 4.40
CA TYR A 205 8.45 -17.40 4.72
C TYR A 205 8.83 -16.57 5.94
N TYR A 206 8.45 -15.29 5.97
CA TYR A 206 8.85 -14.36 7.02
C TYR A 206 7.68 -13.47 7.44
N GLY A 207 7.55 -13.17 8.73
CA GLY A 207 6.70 -12.07 9.18
C GLY A 207 7.37 -10.73 8.92
N ILE A 208 8.67 -10.62 9.25
CA ILE A 208 9.52 -9.49 8.91
C ILE A 208 10.86 -10.01 8.40
N TYR A 209 11.32 -9.51 7.25
CA TYR A 209 12.70 -9.68 6.80
C TYR A 209 13.33 -8.31 6.57
N ALA A 210 14.61 -8.16 6.94
CA ALA A 210 15.32 -6.92 6.69
C ALA A 210 16.78 -7.10 6.30
N ASP A 211 17.23 -6.36 5.27
CA ASP A 211 18.59 -6.41 4.76
C ASP A 211 19.24 -5.03 4.84
N PHE A 212 20.48 -4.95 5.35
CA PHE A 212 21.22 -3.69 5.52
C PHE A 212 20.41 -2.59 6.22
N SER A 213 19.63 -2.95 7.24
CA SER A 213 18.60 -2.08 7.83
C SER A 213 18.62 -2.10 9.36
N ILE A 214 18.16 -0.99 9.97
CA ILE A 214 17.85 -0.93 11.40
C ILE A 214 16.35 -0.76 11.59
N VAL A 215 15.71 -1.78 12.15
CA VAL A 215 14.27 -1.90 12.29
C VAL A 215 13.89 -1.99 13.76
N ASN A 216 13.13 -1.00 14.23
CA ASN A 216 12.42 -1.09 15.50
C ASN A 216 11.08 -1.79 15.22
N ALA A 217 10.93 -3.03 15.68
CA ALA A 217 9.77 -3.88 15.47
C ALA A 217 9.13 -4.35 16.79
N ILE A 218 9.10 -3.49 17.79
CA ILE A 218 8.54 -3.82 19.10
C ILE A 218 7.01 -3.75 19.10
N HIS A 219 6.42 -4.39 20.09
CA HIS A 219 4.98 -4.39 20.34
C HIS A 219 4.13 -4.99 19.22
N ASN A 220 4.71 -5.79 18.32
CA ASN A 220 3.91 -6.59 17.38
C ASN A 220 3.50 -7.92 18.01
N TYR A 221 2.35 -8.45 17.57
CA TYR A 221 1.97 -9.84 17.76
C TYR A 221 2.45 -10.64 16.55
N TYR A 222 3.10 -11.78 16.78
CA TYR A 222 3.72 -12.59 15.72
C TYR A 222 2.95 -13.88 15.39
N GLY A 223 1.74 -14.06 15.90
CA GLY A 223 0.99 -15.32 15.76
C GLY A 223 1.21 -16.33 16.90
N SER A 224 2.06 -16.01 17.87
CA SER A 224 2.30 -16.85 19.07
C SER A 224 2.60 -16.01 20.30
N PHE A 225 2.15 -16.51 21.46
CA PHE A 225 2.53 -16.01 22.79
C PHE A 225 4.06 -15.96 22.98
N LEU A 226 4.78 -16.95 22.43
CA LEU A 226 6.24 -17.05 22.55
C LEU A 226 7.01 -16.09 21.65
N GLY A 227 6.29 -15.26 20.88
CA GLY A 227 6.85 -14.25 20.01
C GLY A 227 7.31 -14.79 18.66
N PRO A 228 8.13 -14.02 17.93
CA PRO A 228 8.59 -14.42 16.61
C PRO A 228 9.54 -15.61 16.70
N SER A 229 9.59 -16.40 15.62
CA SER A 229 10.61 -17.41 15.44
C SER A 229 11.89 -16.81 14.83
N ARG A 230 13.02 -17.52 15.01
CA ARG A 230 14.30 -17.23 14.34
C ARG A 230 14.66 -18.29 13.29
N ASN A 231 13.92 -19.38 13.22
CA ASN A 231 14.12 -20.46 12.25
C ASN A 231 12.77 -21.16 11.94
N ARG A 232 12.73 -21.92 10.84
CA ARG A 232 11.53 -22.66 10.42
C ARG A 232 11.17 -23.86 11.29
N THR A 233 12.09 -24.30 12.15
CA THR A 233 12.00 -25.59 12.84
C THR A 233 11.39 -25.50 14.25
N HIS A 234 10.99 -24.31 14.71
CA HIS A 234 10.32 -24.13 16.00
C HIS A 234 8.81 -23.91 15.84
N PRO A 235 7.98 -24.97 15.84
CA PRO A 235 6.54 -24.89 15.58
C PRO A 235 5.74 -24.17 16.69
N LEU A 236 6.37 -23.83 17.81
CA LEU A 236 5.72 -23.15 18.94
C LEU A 236 5.83 -21.62 18.87
N ARG A 237 6.73 -21.09 18.03
CA ARG A 237 6.91 -19.65 17.83
C ARG A 237 6.15 -19.22 16.58
N GLY A 238 5.81 -17.93 16.55
CA GLY A 238 5.08 -17.33 15.45
C GLY A 238 5.98 -17.08 14.23
N ASP A 239 5.56 -16.16 13.38
CA ASP A 239 6.25 -15.82 12.15
C ASP A 239 7.74 -15.53 12.37
N ILE A 240 8.53 -15.88 11.34
CA ILE A 240 9.98 -15.71 11.38
C ILE A 240 10.34 -14.24 11.22
N VAL A 241 11.27 -13.78 12.06
CA VAL A 241 11.96 -12.51 11.87
C VAL A 241 13.40 -12.79 11.46
N TYR A 242 13.74 -12.39 10.23
CA TYR A 242 15.04 -12.64 9.62
C TYR A 242 15.74 -11.32 9.28
N GLY A 243 17.07 -11.28 9.36
CA GLY A 243 17.79 -10.16 8.77
C GLY A 243 19.21 -10.50 8.35
N PHE A 244 19.63 -9.94 7.22
CA PHE A 244 20.99 -10.01 6.69
C PHE A 244 21.70 -8.66 6.87
N ALA A 245 22.81 -8.66 7.61
CA ALA A 245 23.53 -7.42 7.95
C ALA A 245 22.60 -6.32 8.52
N SER A 246 21.62 -6.74 9.33
CA SER A 246 20.55 -5.88 9.86
C SER A 246 20.39 -6.04 11.37
N VAL A 247 19.80 -5.03 12.00
CA VAL A 247 19.36 -5.07 13.39
C VAL A 247 17.83 -4.97 13.42
N ILE A 248 17.16 -6.01 13.93
CA ILE A 248 15.71 -6.02 14.11
C ILE A 248 15.39 -6.21 15.60
N ILE A 249 14.81 -5.17 16.20
CA ILE A 249 14.46 -5.16 17.62
C ILE A 249 13.00 -5.56 17.77
N THR A 250 12.73 -6.76 18.26
CA THR A 250 11.36 -7.30 18.36
C THR A 250 10.80 -7.31 19.78
N PHE A 251 11.66 -7.24 20.80
CA PHE A 251 11.24 -7.26 22.21
C PHE A 251 11.05 -5.83 22.76
N PRO A 252 9.98 -5.58 23.54
CA PRO A 252 8.93 -6.53 23.91
C PRO A 252 7.92 -6.77 22.78
N TRP A 253 7.66 -8.04 22.46
CA TRP A 253 6.55 -8.42 21.57
C TRP A 253 5.24 -8.51 22.35
N LYS A 254 4.11 -8.59 21.64
CA LYS A 254 2.79 -8.79 22.25
C LYS A 254 2.45 -10.27 22.27
N VAL A 255 1.89 -10.71 23.39
CA VAL A 255 1.49 -12.09 23.63
C VAL A 255 0.10 -12.43 23.06
N PHE A 256 -0.69 -11.40 22.77
CA PHE A 256 -2.01 -11.48 22.12
C PHE A 256 -2.05 -10.50 20.94
N PRO A 257 -2.98 -10.68 19.99
CA PRO A 257 -3.24 -9.69 18.96
C PRO A 257 -3.36 -8.28 19.56
N VAL A 258 -2.68 -7.32 18.92
CA VAL A 258 -2.62 -5.91 19.34
C VAL A 258 -4.01 -5.28 19.37
N PHE A 259 -4.89 -5.75 18.49
CA PHE A 259 -6.28 -5.38 18.36
C PHE A 259 -7.06 -6.57 17.80
N THR A 260 -8.34 -6.67 18.14
CA THR A 260 -9.21 -7.79 17.74
C THR A 260 -10.19 -7.37 16.64
N LYS A 261 -10.76 -8.35 15.91
CA LYS A 261 -11.72 -8.16 14.80
C LYS A 261 -12.86 -7.16 15.10
N ALA A 262 -13.27 -7.01 16.36
CA ALA A 262 -14.31 -6.08 16.78
C ALA A 262 -13.98 -4.60 16.47
N GLU A 263 -12.69 -4.21 16.46
CA GLU A 263 -12.28 -2.84 16.15
C GLU A 263 -12.34 -2.51 14.65
N TYR A 264 -12.39 -3.53 13.78
CA TYR A 264 -12.49 -3.36 12.32
C TYR A 264 -13.91 -3.57 11.79
N CYS A 265 -14.75 -4.37 12.46
CA CYS A 265 -16.15 -4.54 12.09
C CYS A 265 -16.97 -3.24 12.21
N LEU A 266 -16.54 -2.28 13.04
CA LEU A 266 -17.22 -0.98 13.19
C LEU A 266 -17.07 -0.05 11.97
N GLN A 267 -16.25 -0.38 10.97
CA GLN A 267 -16.15 0.38 9.72
C GLN A 267 -17.04 -0.16 8.58
N ARG A 268 -17.66 -1.34 8.75
CA ARG A 268 -18.59 -1.92 7.76
C ARG A 268 -20.07 -1.91 8.16
N VAL A 269 -20.41 -1.42 9.36
CA VAL A 269 -21.81 -1.25 9.80
C VAL A 269 -22.13 0.24 9.89
N LYS A 270 -22.18 0.91 8.73
CA LYS A 270 -22.92 2.16 8.49
C LYS A 270 -22.86 2.52 7.00
N LYS A 271 -23.62 1.78 6.18
CA LYS A 271 -24.54 2.27 5.13
C LYS A 271 -25.12 1.08 4.39
#